data_AF-A0ABD0REY7-F1
#
_entry.id   AF-A0ABD0REY7-F1
#
_cell.length_a   1.000
_cell.length_b   1.000
_cell.length_c   1.000
_cell.angle_alpha   90.00
_cell.angle_beta   90.00
_cell.angle_gamma   90.00
#
_symmetry.space_group_name_H-M   'P 1'
#
loop_
_entity.id
_entity.type
_entity.pdbx_description
1 polymer ?
#
loop_
_entity_poly.entity_id
_entity_poly.type
_entity_poly.pdbx_seq_one_letter_code
_entity_poly.pdbx_strand_id
1 'polypeptide(L)'
;FDPEFVCNASDKKGRYSYEAQPYVCRWNLARLAEALGAELQSAKAGAILDEFMTIYQDFYLGNMRRKLGLLKKQEPEDVELVADLLKTMHIT
;
A
#
# COMPACT_ATOMS: atom_id res chain seq x y z
N PHE A 1 4.11 -9.59 -14.51
CA PHE A 1 3.59 -9.03 -13.23
C PHE A 1 2.33 -8.25 -13.56
N ASP A 2 1.30 -8.30 -12.75
CA ASP A 2 0.04 -7.65 -13.07
C ASP A 2 -0.49 -6.91 -11.82
N PRO A 3 -0.36 -5.57 -11.76
CA PRO A 3 -0.90 -4.76 -10.66
C PRO A 3 -2.41 -4.89 -10.51
N GLU A 4 -3.13 -5.04 -11.62
CA GLU A 4 -4.59 -5.10 -11.65
C GLU A 4 -5.12 -6.51 -11.41
N PHE A 5 -4.23 -7.49 -11.20
CA PHE A 5 -4.61 -8.89 -11.02
C PHE A 5 -5.61 -9.10 -9.90
N VAL A 6 -6.73 -9.74 -10.23
CA VAL A 6 -7.79 -10.13 -9.30
C VAL A 6 -7.78 -11.64 -9.14
N CYS A 7 -7.35 -12.12 -7.97
CA CYS A 7 -7.31 -13.57 -7.71
C CYS A 7 -8.71 -14.17 -7.44
N ASN A 8 -9.67 -13.36 -7.00
CA ASN A 8 -11.02 -13.80 -6.69
C ASN A 8 -11.93 -13.67 -7.90
N ALA A 9 -12.34 -14.80 -8.49
CA ALA A 9 -13.24 -14.84 -9.64
C ALA A 9 -14.62 -14.19 -9.42
N SER A 10 -15.05 -14.02 -8.16
CA SER A 10 -16.31 -13.32 -7.85
C SER A 10 -16.17 -11.80 -7.81
N ASP A 11 -14.94 -11.27 -7.70
CA ASP A 11 -14.67 -9.84 -7.64
C ASP A 11 -14.59 -9.22 -9.04
N LYS A 12 -15.75 -9.14 -9.70
CA LYS A 12 -15.86 -8.57 -11.06
C LYS A 12 -15.51 -7.08 -11.15
N LYS A 13 -15.42 -6.38 -10.02
CA LYS A 13 -15.14 -4.94 -9.94
C LYS A 13 -13.68 -4.65 -9.59
N GLY A 14 -12.87 -5.67 -9.32
CA GLY A 14 -11.48 -5.52 -8.90
C GLY A 14 -11.32 -4.76 -7.59
N ARG A 15 -12.30 -4.86 -6.67
CA ARG A 15 -12.21 -4.20 -5.36
C ARG A 15 -10.95 -4.63 -4.60
N TYR A 16 -10.55 -5.89 -4.78
CA TYR A 16 -9.41 -6.52 -4.13
C TYR A 16 -8.33 -6.91 -5.15
N SER A 17 -8.16 -6.13 -6.23
CA SER A 17 -6.99 -6.28 -7.11
C SER A 17 -5.70 -6.10 -6.31
N TYR A 18 -4.59 -6.66 -6.81
CA TYR A 18 -3.31 -6.63 -6.11
C TYR A 18 -2.91 -5.20 -5.68
N GLU A 19 -3.02 -4.23 -6.58
CA GLU A 19 -2.70 -2.82 -6.32
C GLU A 19 -3.70 -2.09 -5.40
N ALA A 20 -4.96 -2.53 -5.35
CA ALA A 20 -5.99 -1.90 -4.53
C ALA A 20 -5.87 -2.23 -3.04
N GLN A 21 -5.17 -3.32 -2.70
CA GLN A 21 -5.08 -3.84 -1.33
C GLN A 21 -4.65 -2.81 -0.28
N PRO A 22 -3.65 -1.93 -0.49
CA PRO A 22 -3.26 -0.93 0.50
C PRO A 22 -4.40 0.06 0.81
N TYR A 23 -5.11 0.52 -0.23
CA TYR A 23 -6.27 1.40 -0.06
C TYR A 23 -7.43 0.69 0.64
N VAL A 24 -7.67 -0.59 0.32
CA VAL A 24 -8.66 -1.42 1.01
C VAL A 24 -8.31 -1.59 2.48
N CYS A 25 -7.04 -1.84 2.81
CA CYS A 25 -6.58 -1.91 4.20
C CYS A 25 -6.86 -0.62 4.95
N ARG A 26 -6.52 0.54 4.38
CA ARG A 26 -6.85 1.85 4.98
C ARG A 26 -8.37 2.01 5.18
N TRP A 27 -9.17 1.63 4.19
CA TRP A 27 -10.62 1.72 4.28
C TRP A 27 -11.20 0.83 5.39
N ASN A 28 -10.68 -0.40 5.53
CA ASN A 28 -11.06 -1.33 6.61
C ASN A 28 -10.69 -0.76 7.99
N LEU A 29 -9.51 -0.15 8.13
CA LEU A 29 -9.11 0.52 9.37
C LEU A 29 -10.02 1.71 9.69
N ALA A 30 -10.49 2.45 8.69
CA ALA A 30 -11.48 3.50 8.89
C ALA A 30 -12.83 2.94 9.40
N ARG A 31 -13.27 1.78 8.88
CA ARG A 31 -14.47 1.10 9.42
C ARG A 31 -14.28 0.63 10.86
N LEU A 32 -13.08 0.14 11.20
CA LEU A 32 -12.74 -0.25 12.57
C LEU A 32 -12.78 0.96 13.50
N ALA A 33 -12.22 2.10 13.08
CA ALA A 33 -12.25 3.34 13.88
C ALA A 33 -13.69 3.82 14.11
N GLU A 34 -14.56 3.76 13.10
CA GLU A 34 -15.99 4.05 13.23
C GLU A 34 -16.67 3.12 14.24
N ALA A 35 -16.38 1.81 14.18
CA ALA A 35 -16.97 0.82 15.08
C ALA A 35 -16.54 1.00 16.54
N LEU A 36 -15.29 1.44 16.76
CA LEU A 36 -14.77 1.77 18.10
C LEU A 36 -15.38 3.07 18.65
N GLY A 37 -15.88 3.95 17.78
CA GLY A 37 -16.75 5.06 18.15
C GLY A 37 -16.18 5.94 19.27
N ALA A 38 -16.93 6.05 20.37
CA ALA A 38 -16.59 6.91 21.51
C ALA A 38 -15.35 6.46 22.30
N GLU A 39 -14.92 5.20 22.17
CA GLU A 39 -13.69 4.71 22.79
C GLU A 39 -12.44 5.30 22.13
N LEU A 40 -12.58 5.84 20.92
CA LEU A 40 -11.53 6.58 20.24
C LEU A 40 -11.82 8.08 20.25
N GLN A 41 -10.77 8.87 20.46
CA GLN A 41 -10.83 10.30 20.18
C GLN A 41 -10.87 10.48 18.65
N SER A 42 -12.04 10.78 18.09
CA SER A 42 -12.29 10.86 16.65
C SER A 42 -11.23 11.68 15.88
N ALA A 43 -10.84 12.85 16.40
CA ALA A 43 -9.79 13.68 15.81
C ALA A 43 -8.42 12.98 15.74
N LYS A 44 -8.06 12.19 16.76
CA LYS A 44 -6.81 11.41 16.76
C LYS A 44 -6.88 10.21 15.82
N ALA A 45 -8.02 9.52 15.77
CA ALA A 45 -8.22 8.39 14.88
C ALA A 45 -8.09 8.80 13.39
N GLY A 46 -8.66 9.95 13.03
CA GLY A 46 -8.49 10.52 11.69
C GLY A 46 -7.03 10.81 11.35
N ALA A 47 -6.31 11.51 12.24
CA ALA A 47 -4.89 11.83 12.03
C ALA A 47 -4.02 10.56 11.84
N ILE A 48 -4.24 9.52 12.66
CA ILE A 48 -3.52 8.25 12.54
C ILE A 48 -3.84 7.55 11.20
N LEU A 49 -5.10 7.60 10.74
CA LEU A 49 -5.49 7.02 9.44
C LEU A 49 -4.89 7.76 8.25
N ASP A 50 -4.61 9.05 8.38
CA ASP A 50 -3.97 9.85 7.34
C ASP A 50 -2.48 9.51 7.19
N GLU A 51 -1.82 9.05 8.25
CA GLU A 51 -0.44 8.57 8.22
C GLU A 51 -0.28 7.20 7.54
N PHE A 52 -1.36 6.43 7.40
CA PHE A 52 -1.30 5.03 6.92
C PHE A 52 -0.58 4.88 5.57
N MET A 53 -0.91 5.72 4.59
CA MET A 53 -0.35 5.57 3.24
C MET A 53 1.15 5.88 3.21
N THR A 54 1.58 6.88 3.98
CA THR A 54 3.01 7.21 4.15
C THR A 54 3.76 6.06 4.80
N ILE A 55 3.24 5.52 5.92
CA ILE A 55 3.83 4.37 6.60
C ILE A 55 3.92 3.17 5.66
N TYR A 56 2.85 2.86 4.92
CA TYR A 56 2.84 1.78 3.95
C TYR A 56 3.92 1.97 2.87
N GLN A 57 4.02 3.17 2.29
CA GLN A 57 4.99 3.48 1.24
C GLN A 57 6.43 3.35 1.73
N ASP A 58 6.71 3.82 2.95
CA ASP A 58 8.04 3.70 3.57
C ASP A 58 8.44 2.24 3.77
N PHE A 59 7.54 1.42 4.33
CA PHE A 59 7.79 -0.02 4.49
C PHE A 59 7.91 -0.74 3.17
N TYR A 60 7.06 -0.40 2.19
CA TYR A 60 7.08 -0.97 0.85
C TYR A 60 8.41 -0.71 0.16
N LEU A 61 8.86 0.55 0.13
CA LEU A 61 10.15 0.93 -0.43
C LEU A 61 11.29 0.23 0.30
N GLY A 62 11.28 0.23 1.64
CA GLY A 62 12.25 -0.51 2.46
C GLY A 62 12.35 -1.99 2.08
N ASN A 63 11.22 -2.65 1.85
CA ASN A 63 11.17 -4.04 1.40
C ASN A 63 11.73 -4.23 -0.01
N MET A 64 11.33 -3.38 -0.96
CA MET A 64 11.78 -3.47 -2.35
C MET A 64 13.28 -3.23 -2.48
N ARG A 65 13.81 -2.25 -1.76
CA ARG A 65 15.26 -2.02 -1.64
C ARG A 65 16.02 -3.26 -1.17
N ARG A 66 15.53 -3.93 -0.12
CA ARG A 66 16.12 -5.18 0.38
C ARG A 66 16.10 -6.28 -0.67
N LYS A 67 14.99 -6.42 -1.40
CA LYS A 67 14.86 -7.40 -2.50
C LYS A 67 15.83 -7.12 -3.66
N LEU A 68 16.19 -5.86 -3.89
CA LEU A 68 17.12 -5.42 -4.93
C LEU A 68 18.59 -5.33 -4.45
N GLY A 69 18.85 -5.59 -3.17
CA GLY A 69 20.21 -5.49 -2.61
C GLY A 69 20.70 -4.06 -2.33
N LEU A 70 19.80 -3.07 -2.28
CA LEU A 70 20.09 -1.66 -1.99
C LEU A 70 20.23 -1.42 -0.47
N LEU A 71 21.28 -1.99 0.11
CA LEU A 71 21.49 -2.10 1.57
C LEU A 71 22.20 -0.89 2.21
N LYS A 72 22.68 0.05 1.41
CA LYS A 72 23.42 1.23 1.89
C LYS A 72 22.45 2.39 2.15
N LYS A 73 22.78 3.58 1.66
CA LYS A 73 21.98 4.79 1.80
C LYS A 73 20.71 4.72 0.95
N GLN A 74 19.65 5.34 1.44
CA GLN A 74 18.45 5.59 0.64
C GLN A 74 18.62 6.83 -0.22
N GLU A 75 18.46 6.64 -1.52
CA GLU A 75 18.48 7.70 -2.50
C GLU A 75 17.03 7.94 -2.98
N PRO A 76 16.66 9.19 -3.31
CA PRO A 76 15.34 9.51 -3.85
C PRO A 76 14.95 8.65 -5.06
N GLU A 77 15.93 8.36 -5.93
CA GLU A 77 15.79 7.60 -7.18
C GLU A 77 15.39 6.14 -6.99
N ASP A 78 15.47 5.62 -5.76
CA ASP A 78 15.08 4.24 -5.45
C ASP A 78 13.58 4.02 -5.64
N VAL A 79 12.76 5.09 -5.53
CA VAL A 79 11.33 5.04 -5.81
C VAL A 79 11.08 4.83 -7.30
N GLU A 80 11.70 5.64 -8.16
CA GLU A 80 11.57 5.51 -9.62
C GLU A 80 12.11 4.16 -10.08
N LEU A 81 13.26 3.71 -9.57
CA LEU A 81 13.84 2.41 -9.92
C LEU A 81 12.89 1.24 -9.66
N VAL A 82 12.21 1.24 -8.51
CA VAL A 82 11.24 0.21 -8.15
C VAL A 82 10.01 0.27 -9.06
N ALA A 83 9.51 1.48 -9.34
CA ALA A 83 8.37 1.68 -10.22
C ALA A 83 8.67 1.21 -11.65
N ASP A 84 9.84 1.57 -12.19
CA ASP A 84 10.28 1.19 -13.53
C ASP A 84 10.47 -0.33 -13.65
N LEU A 85 11.09 -0.96 -12.66
CA LEU A 85 11.24 -2.42 -12.63
C LEU A 85 9.88 -3.13 -12.74
N LEU A 86 8.92 -2.74 -11.91
CA LEU A 86 7.59 -3.35 -11.91
C LEU A 86 6.82 -3.06 -13.20
N LYS A 87 6.97 -1.85 -13.75
CA LYS A 87 6.42 -1.50 -15.06
C LYS A 87 7.01 -2.37 -16.15
N THR A 88 8.33 -2.57 -16.18
CA THR A 88 8.98 -3.48 -17.13
C THR A 88 8.42 -4.89 -17.00
N MET A 89 8.31 -5.43 -15.79
CA MET A 89 7.73 -6.76 -15.54
C MET A 89 6.25 -6.87 -15.92
N HIS A 90 5.53 -5.76 -16.06
CA HIS A 90 4.13 -5.75 -16.47
C HIS A 90 3.97 -5.76 -17.99
N ILE A 91 4.86 -5.07 -18.71
CA ILE A 91 4.83 -4.99 -20.17
C ILE A 91 5.57 -6.15 -20.86
N THR A 92 6.23 -7.02 -20.09
CA THR A 92 6.87 -8.27 -20.55
C THR A 92 6.09 -9.48 -20.10
#